data_AF-A0A5N5H2S7-F1
#
_entry.id   AF-A0A5N5H2S7-F1
#
_cell.length_a   1.000
_cell.length_b   1.000
_cell.length_c   1.000
_cell.angle_alpha   90.00
_cell.angle_beta   90.00
_cell.angle_gamma   90.00
#
_symmetry.space_group_name_H-M   'P 1'
#
loop_
_entity.id
_entity.type
_entity.pdbx_description
1 polymer ?
#
loop_
_entity_poly.entity_id
_entity_poly.type
_entity_poly.pdbx_seq_one_letter_code
_entity_poly.pdbx_strand_id
1 'polypeptide(L)'
;MSLRSVSAFSVPSKQRDNGGAVSTRLFSSKLGSPSSALSFKPQRKLEKFSVSASSDAVAITGVVFQPFEEVKNDAFVVPVAPHVSLARQRYANEPEAAINEQINVEYNVSYVYHALFAYFDRDNVALKGLAKFFKESSEEERGHAEKLMEYQNMRGGRVKLHSIVAPPTEFDHVEKGDALYAMELALSLEKLTNEKLLNLHKVADENNDAQLTDFIESEFLAEQVEAIKKIADYVTQLRMVGKGHGMKQISHFQLFAIVFSFQTPRILISGL
;
A
#
# COMPACT_ATOMS: atom_id res chain seq x y z
N MET A 1 38.53 25.43 -25.14
CA MET A 1 38.04 24.09 -25.53
C MET A 1 36.90 24.30 -26.53
N SER A 2 37.06 23.72 -27.72
CA SER A 2 36.24 23.99 -28.92
C SER A 2 35.37 22.78 -29.20
N LEU A 3 34.04 22.94 -29.22
CA LEU A 3 33.07 22.02 -29.83
C LEU A 3 31.86 22.88 -30.30
N ARG A 4 31.89 23.39 -31.54
CA ARG A 4 31.20 22.90 -32.75
C ARG A 4 29.73 22.49 -32.54
N SER A 5 28.85 23.34 -33.06
CA SER A 5 27.46 23.07 -33.45
C SER A 5 27.40 22.32 -34.78
N VAL A 6 26.38 21.47 -34.95
CA VAL A 6 25.85 21.09 -36.27
C VAL A 6 24.36 20.80 -36.17
N SER A 7 23.66 21.20 -37.23
CA SER A 7 22.22 21.39 -37.33
C SER A 7 21.45 20.18 -37.87
N ALA A 8 20.15 20.24 -37.63
CA ALA A 8 19.01 19.62 -38.31
C ALA A 8 19.21 19.04 -39.73
N PHE A 9 18.51 17.94 -40.03
CA PHE A 9 18.00 17.67 -41.37
C PHE A 9 16.61 17.02 -41.36
N SER A 10 15.88 17.33 -42.43
CA SER A 10 14.45 17.25 -42.64
C SER A 10 13.94 15.91 -43.17
N VAL A 11 12.63 15.76 -43.07
CA VAL A 11 11.71 14.76 -43.63
C VAL A 11 11.69 14.79 -45.18
N PRO A 12 11.31 13.68 -45.82
CA PRO A 12 10.49 13.75 -47.03
C PRO A 12 9.14 13.07 -46.86
N SER A 13 8.11 13.80 -47.29
CA SER A 13 6.70 13.47 -47.31
C SER A 13 6.32 12.64 -48.55
N LYS A 14 5.27 11.82 -48.44
CA LYS A 14 4.32 11.62 -49.54
C LYS A 14 2.91 11.25 -49.02
N GLN A 15 2.03 12.24 -49.14
CA GLN A 15 0.58 12.21 -49.40
C GLN A 15 0.09 10.97 -50.21
N ARG A 16 -1.16 10.48 -50.14
CA ARG A 16 -2.47 11.14 -49.94
C ARG A 16 -3.62 10.11 -49.75
N ASP A 17 -4.65 10.50 -48.97
CA ASP A 17 -6.13 10.34 -49.09
C ASP A 17 -6.76 8.93 -49.24
N ASN A 18 -7.96 8.59 -48.72
CA ASN A 18 -9.09 9.37 -48.20
C ASN A 18 -10.10 8.46 -47.43
N GLY A 19 -10.85 9.04 -46.47
CA GLY A 19 -12.30 8.82 -46.30
C GLY A 19 -12.82 7.61 -45.49
N GLY A 20 -12.97 7.77 -44.17
CA GLY A 20 -13.80 6.89 -43.32
C GLY A 20 -15.05 7.60 -42.82
N ALA A 21 -16.23 7.12 -43.24
CA ALA A 21 -17.54 7.64 -42.86
C ALA A 21 -18.13 6.90 -41.64
N VAL A 22 -18.82 7.68 -40.82
CA VAL A 22 -19.61 7.31 -39.64
C VAL A 22 -20.89 6.57 -40.04
N SER A 23 -21.28 5.50 -39.33
CA SER A 23 -22.69 5.18 -39.11
C SER A 23 -22.91 4.33 -37.85
N THR A 24 -23.62 4.94 -36.91
CA THR A 24 -24.40 4.34 -35.84
C THR A 24 -25.46 3.36 -36.39
N ARG A 25 -25.83 2.33 -35.61
CA ARG A 25 -27.21 1.79 -35.57
C ARG A 25 -27.43 0.95 -34.30
N LEU A 26 -28.49 1.32 -33.59
CA LEU A 26 -29.04 0.71 -32.38
C LEU A 26 -30.07 -0.40 -32.75
N PHE A 27 -30.15 -1.39 -31.86
CA PHE A 27 -31.25 -2.29 -31.48
C PHE A 27 -32.51 -2.43 -32.35
N SER A 28 -32.89 -3.70 -32.63
CA SER A 28 -34.20 -4.28 -32.27
C SER A 28 -34.32 -5.72 -32.78
N SER A 29 -34.62 -6.67 -31.89
CA SER A 29 -35.27 -7.93 -32.29
C SER A 29 -36.16 -8.44 -31.16
N LYS A 30 -37.46 -8.58 -31.46
CA LYS A 30 -38.50 -9.17 -30.61
C LYS A 30 -38.92 -10.54 -31.17
N LEU A 31 -39.10 -11.48 -30.23
CA LEU A 31 -40.09 -12.57 -30.18
C LEU A 31 -40.09 -13.71 -31.23
N GLY A 32 -40.13 -14.94 -30.71
CA GLY A 32 -40.89 -16.04 -31.33
C GLY A 32 -40.22 -17.43 -31.34
N SER A 33 -40.43 -18.23 -30.30
CA SER A 33 -40.50 -19.71 -30.38
C SER A 33 -41.96 -20.10 -30.73
N PRO A 34 -42.34 -21.33 -31.18
CA PRO A 34 -41.65 -22.62 -30.90
C PRO A 34 -41.67 -23.74 -31.99
N SER A 35 -40.84 -24.74 -31.72
CA SER A 35 -40.98 -26.20 -31.95
C SER A 35 -41.28 -26.78 -33.35
N SER A 36 -40.37 -27.64 -33.81
CA SER A 36 -40.69 -28.91 -34.45
C SER A 36 -39.58 -29.95 -34.22
N ALA A 37 -40.00 -31.16 -33.85
CA ALA A 37 -39.16 -32.33 -33.63
C ALA A 37 -38.72 -32.94 -34.97
N LEU A 38 -37.61 -33.67 -35.01
CA LEU A 38 -37.45 -34.95 -35.73
C LEU A 38 -36.12 -35.66 -35.38
N SER A 39 -36.30 -36.85 -34.81
CA SER A 39 -35.53 -38.12 -34.87
C SER A 39 -34.07 -38.14 -35.39
N PHE A 40 -33.16 -38.66 -34.56
CA PHE A 40 -31.98 -39.43 -34.99
C PHE A 40 -31.71 -40.58 -34.00
N LYS A 41 -31.61 -41.83 -34.51
CA LYS A 41 -31.05 -42.98 -33.77
C LYS A 41 -29.54 -43.02 -33.95
N PRO A 42 -28.78 -43.44 -32.93
CA PRO A 42 -27.67 -44.35 -33.24
C PRO A 42 -27.52 -45.55 -32.30
N GLN A 43 -26.96 -46.58 -32.92
CA GLN A 43 -26.50 -47.90 -32.50
C GLN A 43 -25.95 -48.04 -31.06
N ARG A 44 -26.27 -49.19 -30.47
CA ARG A 44 -25.63 -49.75 -29.28
C ARG A 44 -24.16 -50.06 -29.57
N LYS A 45 -23.25 -49.47 -28.79
CA LYS A 45 -21.95 -50.07 -28.47
C LYS A 45 -21.93 -50.28 -26.95
N LEU A 46 -22.01 -51.54 -26.52
CA LEU A 46 -21.99 -51.93 -25.12
C LEU A 46 -20.53 -51.87 -24.66
N GLU A 47 -20.07 -50.71 -24.21
CA GLU A 47 -18.79 -50.63 -23.51
C GLU A 47 -19.01 -51.03 -22.05
N LYS A 48 -18.37 -52.14 -21.69
CA LYS A 48 -18.38 -52.73 -20.36
C LYS A 48 -17.58 -51.80 -19.44
N PHE A 49 -18.24 -50.86 -18.78
CA PHE A 49 -17.63 -50.11 -17.68
C PHE A 49 -17.51 -51.04 -16.47
N SER A 50 -16.30 -51.54 -16.21
CA SER A 50 -15.96 -52.12 -14.93
C SER A 50 -15.78 -51.00 -13.92
N VAL A 51 -16.73 -50.84 -13.00
CA VAL A 51 -16.56 -50.01 -11.81
C VAL A 51 -15.79 -50.85 -10.81
N SER A 52 -14.48 -50.62 -10.66
CA SER A 52 -13.76 -51.15 -9.49
C SER A 52 -14.07 -50.23 -8.31
N ALA A 53 -14.91 -50.69 -7.38
CA ALA A 53 -14.92 -50.12 -6.06
C ALA A 53 -13.56 -50.46 -5.42
N SER A 54 -12.69 -49.48 -5.21
CA SER A 54 -11.59 -49.66 -4.27
C SER A 54 -12.24 -49.85 -2.90
N SER A 55 -12.23 -51.08 -2.42
CA SER A 55 -12.68 -51.45 -1.09
C SER A 55 -11.68 -50.98 -0.05
N ASP A 56 -11.39 -49.69 0.01
CA ASP A 56 -10.89 -49.10 1.24
C ASP A 56 -12.14 -48.80 2.06
N ALA A 57 -12.59 -49.84 2.75
CA ALA A 57 -13.54 -49.70 3.83
C ALA A 57 -12.85 -48.86 4.92
N VAL A 58 -12.90 -47.54 4.76
CA VAL A 58 -12.66 -46.62 5.86
C VAL A 58 -13.82 -46.89 6.81
N ALA A 59 -13.53 -47.67 7.86
CA ALA A 59 -14.43 -47.81 8.99
C ALA A 59 -14.87 -46.40 9.37
N ILE A 60 -16.18 -46.16 9.50
CA ILE A 60 -16.72 -44.89 9.98
C ILE A 60 -16.37 -44.81 11.47
N THR A 61 -15.09 -44.62 11.77
CA THR A 61 -14.63 -44.19 13.08
C THR A 61 -14.97 -42.71 13.13
N GLY A 62 -15.77 -42.28 14.12
CA GLY A 62 -16.10 -40.87 14.34
C GLY A 62 -14.90 -40.00 14.73
N VAL A 63 -13.70 -40.34 14.26
CA VAL A 63 -12.44 -39.64 14.45
C VAL A 63 -12.32 -38.59 13.36
N VAL A 64 -12.37 -37.32 13.74
CA VAL A 64 -12.41 -36.15 12.84
C VAL A 64 -11.03 -35.50 12.64
N PHE A 65 -10.08 -35.78 13.52
CA PHE A 65 -8.73 -35.20 13.49
C PHE A 65 -7.70 -36.23 13.94
N GLN A 66 -6.63 -36.41 13.17
CA GLN A 66 -5.55 -37.37 13.45
C GLN A 66 -4.19 -36.67 13.43
N PRO A 67 -3.75 -36.09 14.56
CA PRO A 67 -2.62 -35.17 14.61
C PRO A 67 -1.32 -35.73 13.99
N PHE A 68 -1.00 -36.99 14.28
CA PHE A 68 0.23 -37.63 13.81
C PHE A 68 0.18 -38.02 12.33
N GLU A 69 -1.01 -38.17 11.74
CA GLU A 69 -1.14 -38.40 10.30
C GLU A 69 -1.13 -37.08 9.55
N GLU A 70 -1.79 -36.04 10.08
CA GLU A 70 -1.87 -34.74 9.44
C GLU A 70 -0.53 -33.97 9.47
N VAL A 71 0.26 -34.10 10.53
CA VAL A 71 1.58 -33.45 10.63
C VAL A 71 2.61 -34.02 9.65
N LYS A 72 2.37 -35.21 9.08
CA LYS A 72 3.25 -35.80 8.04
C LYS A 72 3.16 -35.06 6.70
N ASN A 73 2.20 -34.14 6.54
CA ASN A 73 2.08 -33.32 5.34
C ASN A 73 3.36 -32.50 5.10
N ASP A 74 3.82 -32.49 3.85
CA ASP A 74 5.02 -31.76 3.42
C ASP A 74 4.98 -30.26 3.78
N ALA A 75 3.79 -29.68 3.87
CA ALA A 75 3.59 -28.28 4.27
C ALA A 75 4.00 -27.97 5.73
N PHE A 76 4.20 -28.99 6.57
CA PHE A 76 4.60 -28.86 7.97
C PHE A 76 6.03 -29.37 8.24
N VAL A 77 6.76 -29.78 7.20
CA VAL A 77 8.13 -30.26 7.34
C VAL A 77 9.04 -29.12 7.76
N VAL A 78 9.77 -29.32 8.85
CA VAL A 78 10.74 -28.35 9.36
C VAL A 78 11.98 -28.34 8.46
N PRO A 79 12.34 -27.19 7.85
CA PRO A 79 13.53 -27.11 7.00
C PRO A 79 14.81 -27.40 7.79
N VAL A 80 15.73 -28.16 7.18
CA VAL A 80 17.07 -28.46 7.76
C VAL A 80 18.11 -27.42 7.32
N ALA A 81 17.90 -26.79 6.16
CA ALA A 81 18.84 -25.84 5.60
C ALA A 81 18.90 -24.55 6.43
N PRO A 82 20.10 -24.10 6.88
CA PRO A 82 20.22 -23.01 7.86
C PRO A 82 19.80 -21.63 7.34
N HIS A 83 19.68 -21.44 6.03
CA HIS A 83 19.29 -20.17 5.41
C HIS A 83 17.78 -20.05 5.18
N VAL A 84 17.04 -21.16 5.32
CA VAL A 84 15.58 -21.21 5.15
C VAL A 84 14.91 -20.83 6.47
N SER A 85 13.90 -19.98 6.42
CA SER A 85 13.15 -19.60 7.61
C SER A 85 12.30 -20.77 8.12
N LEU A 86 12.36 -21.02 9.42
CA LEU A 86 11.55 -22.05 10.09
C LEU A 86 10.11 -21.58 10.35
N ALA A 87 9.89 -20.27 10.42
CA ALA A 87 8.58 -19.67 10.74
C ALA A 87 7.71 -19.40 9.51
N ARG A 88 8.29 -19.48 8.30
CA ARG A 88 7.60 -19.06 7.08
C ARG A 88 6.52 -20.06 6.71
N GLN A 89 5.26 -19.64 6.85
CA GLN A 89 4.09 -20.44 6.53
C GLN A 89 3.10 -19.62 5.70
N ARG A 90 2.73 -20.16 4.53
CA ARG A 90 1.76 -19.52 3.60
C ARG A 90 2.06 -18.04 3.34
N TYR A 91 3.34 -17.69 3.26
CA TYR A 91 3.81 -16.33 3.02
C TYR A 91 4.55 -16.31 1.69
N ALA A 92 3.82 -15.97 0.62
CA ALA A 92 4.33 -16.00 -0.75
C ALA A 92 5.43 -14.94 -0.96
N ASN A 93 6.17 -15.05 -2.06
CA ASN A 93 7.27 -14.14 -2.37
C ASN A 93 6.78 -12.73 -2.75
N GLU A 94 5.57 -12.64 -3.32
CA GLU A 94 5.00 -11.37 -3.76
C GLU A 94 4.60 -10.46 -2.58
N PRO A 95 3.85 -10.93 -1.55
CA PRO A 95 3.66 -10.17 -0.31
C PRO A 95 4.97 -9.81 0.42
N GLU A 96 5.97 -10.71 0.42
CA GLU A 96 7.29 -10.40 0.98
C GLU A 96 7.96 -9.22 0.26
N ALA A 97 7.91 -9.21 -1.07
CA ALA A 97 8.45 -8.11 -1.87
C ALA A 97 7.67 -6.81 -1.63
N ALA A 98 6.33 -6.87 -1.62
CA ALA A 98 5.47 -5.72 -1.39
C ALA A 98 5.70 -5.08 -0.01
N ILE A 99 5.92 -5.88 1.04
CA ILE A 99 6.29 -5.35 2.36
C ILE A 99 7.64 -4.63 2.31
N ASN A 100 8.64 -5.15 1.59
CA ASN A 100 9.93 -4.47 1.42
C ASN A 100 9.81 -3.14 0.67
N GLU A 101 8.91 -3.07 -0.31
CA GLU A 101 8.59 -1.81 -0.99
C GLU A 101 7.91 -0.82 -0.03
N GLN A 102 6.94 -1.26 0.76
CA GLN A 102 6.26 -0.39 1.73
C GLN A 102 7.22 0.10 2.82
N ILE A 103 8.14 -0.74 3.32
CA ILE A 103 9.22 -0.32 4.24
C ILE A 103 10.00 0.86 3.64
N ASN A 104 10.31 0.81 2.34
CA ASN A 104 11.01 1.91 1.68
C ASN A 104 10.13 3.15 1.51
N VAL A 105 8.82 3.01 1.28
CA VAL A 105 7.87 4.14 1.27
C VAL A 105 7.93 4.88 2.60
N GLU A 106 7.74 4.19 3.73
CA GLU A 106 7.73 4.83 5.05
C GLU A 106 9.08 5.48 5.39
N TYR A 107 10.20 4.83 5.05
CA TYR A 107 11.52 5.44 5.22
C TYR A 107 11.73 6.71 4.38
N ASN A 108 11.24 6.74 3.14
CA ASN A 108 11.35 7.95 2.31
C ASN A 108 10.48 9.07 2.86
N VAL A 109 9.25 8.78 3.31
CA VAL A 109 8.36 9.79 3.92
C VAL A 109 8.96 10.32 5.22
N SER A 110 9.50 9.45 6.07
CA SER A 110 10.27 9.83 7.26
C SER A 110 11.40 10.82 6.92
N TYR A 111 12.15 10.56 5.85
CA TYR A 111 13.27 11.40 5.45
C TYR A 111 12.82 12.75 4.86
N VAL A 112 11.70 12.78 4.13
CA VAL A 112 11.08 14.03 3.67
C VAL A 112 10.58 14.87 4.86
N TYR A 113 9.95 14.26 5.86
CA TYR A 113 9.57 14.97 7.08
C TYR A 113 10.77 15.50 7.86
N HIS A 114 11.88 14.77 7.87
CA HIS A 114 13.12 15.26 8.46
C HIS A 114 13.67 16.50 7.74
N ALA A 115 13.57 16.55 6.40
CA ALA A 115 13.97 17.71 5.62
C ALA A 115 13.06 18.93 5.88
N LEU A 116 11.75 18.71 6.01
CA LEU A 116 10.80 19.74 6.41
C LEU A 116 11.11 20.29 7.81
N PHE A 117 11.40 19.42 8.77
CA PHE A 117 11.89 19.83 10.09
C PHE A 117 13.12 20.74 9.97
N ALA A 118 14.15 20.30 9.24
CA ALA A 118 15.39 21.05 9.08
C ALA A 118 15.16 22.42 8.43
N TYR A 119 14.20 22.55 7.52
CA TYR A 119 13.82 23.82 6.91
C TYR A 119 13.13 24.76 7.93
N PHE A 120 12.11 24.28 8.63
CA PHE A 120 11.34 25.13 9.56
C PHE A 120 12.11 25.49 10.85
N ASP A 121 13.16 24.75 11.18
CA ASP A 121 13.99 25.03 12.36
C ASP A 121 15.02 26.16 12.12
N ARG A 122 15.28 26.54 10.86
CA ARG A 122 16.20 27.64 10.49
C ARG A 122 15.82 28.96 11.18
N ASP A 123 16.81 29.76 11.55
CA ASP A 123 16.62 31.03 12.28
C ASP A 123 15.86 32.08 11.45
N ASN A 124 15.98 32.04 10.13
CA ASN A 124 15.31 32.93 9.20
C ASN A 124 13.89 32.48 8.78
N VAL A 125 13.48 31.26 9.16
CA VAL A 125 12.10 30.76 8.98
C VAL A 125 11.36 30.80 10.32
N ALA A 126 11.99 30.28 11.38
CA ALA A 126 11.58 30.38 12.78
C ALA A 126 10.15 29.91 13.12
N LEU A 127 9.62 28.92 12.41
CA LEU A 127 8.31 28.33 12.69
C LEU A 127 8.44 27.07 13.56
N LYS A 128 8.86 27.27 14.82
CA LYS A 128 9.19 26.18 15.75
C LYS A 128 8.08 25.15 15.97
N GLY A 129 6.81 25.57 15.88
CA GLY A 129 5.67 24.64 15.93
C GLY A 129 5.66 23.64 14.79
N LEU A 130 5.88 24.09 13.54
CA LEU A 130 5.98 23.20 12.37
C LEU A 130 7.27 22.37 12.41
N ALA A 131 8.39 22.95 12.85
CA ALA A 131 9.63 22.20 13.01
C ALA A 131 9.45 21.02 13.97
N LYS A 132 8.83 21.26 15.13
CA LYS A 132 8.51 20.20 16.11
C LYS A 132 7.58 19.14 15.49
N PHE A 133 6.48 19.57 14.85
CA PHE A 133 5.53 18.66 14.21
C PHE A 133 6.22 17.74 13.19
N PHE A 134 6.98 18.29 12.24
CA PHE A 134 7.64 17.47 11.23
C PHE A 134 8.77 16.60 11.79
N LYS A 135 9.40 17.00 12.90
CA LYS A 135 10.34 16.14 13.60
C LYS A 135 9.64 14.92 14.19
N GLU A 136 8.53 15.14 14.90
CA GLU A 136 7.71 14.07 15.48
C GLU A 136 7.14 13.15 14.39
N SER A 137 6.61 13.70 13.30
CA SER A 137 6.16 12.90 12.14
C SER A 137 7.29 12.11 11.49
N SER A 138 8.50 12.65 11.38
CA SER A 138 9.65 11.89 10.87
C SER A 138 9.98 10.68 11.75
N GLU A 139 9.89 10.83 13.07
CA GLU A 139 10.10 9.75 14.04
C GLU A 139 8.97 8.71 13.97
N GLU A 140 7.71 9.14 13.83
CA GLU A 140 6.53 8.29 13.66
C GLU A 140 6.62 7.42 12.39
N GLU A 141 6.90 8.01 11.22
CA GLU A 141 7.04 7.25 9.96
C GLU A 141 8.21 6.26 9.99
N ARG A 142 9.28 6.61 10.71
CA ARG A 142 10.36 5.65 10.92
C ARG A 142 9.89 4.47 11.78
N GLY A 143 9.06 4.74 12.78
CA GLY A 143 8.37 3.71 13.57
C GLY A 143 7.48 2.81 12.70
N HIS A 144 6.76 3.36 11.73
CA HIS A 144 5.98 2.59 10.76
C HIS A 144 6.86 1.64 9.93
N ALA A 145 8.00 2.13 9.42
CA ALA A 145 8.97 1.31 8.70
C ALA A 145 9.51 0.16 9.57
N GLU A 146 9.88 0.46 10.82
CA GLU A 146 10.38 -0.53 11.79
C GLU A 146 9.30 -1.58 12.13
N LYS A 147 8.04 -1.18 12.30
CA LYS A 147 6.89 -2.11 12.51
C LYS A 147 6.73 -3.10 11.34
N LEU A 148 6.85 -2.62 10.10
CA LEU A 148 6.82 -3.48 8.90
C LEU A 148 8.02 -4.44 8.84
N MET A 149 9.22 -3.99 9.24
CA MET A 149 10.41 -4.83 9.31
C MET A 149 10.28 -5.95 10.34
N GLU A 150 9.73 -5.64 11.51
CA GLU A 150 9.43 -6.64 12.55
C GLU A 150 8.41 -7.65 12.04
N TYR A 151 7.34 -7.18 11.39
CA TYR A 151 6.32 -8.04 10.78
C TYR A 151 6.90 -8.96 9.69
N GLN A 152 7.73 -8.42 8.79
CA GLN A 152 8.43 -9.19 7.76
C GLN A 152 9.23 -10.35 8.36
N ASN A 153 9.97 -10.08 9.44
CA ASN A 153 10.75 -11.11 10.14
C ASN A 153 9.85 -12.11 10.88
N MET A 154 8.75 -11.66 11.49
CA MET A 154 7.77 -12.50 12.17
C MET A 154 7.14 -13.53 11.21
N ARG A 155 6.83 -13.12 9.97
CA ARG A 155 6.30 -14.01 8.91
C ARG A 155 7.38 -14.89 8.25
N GLY A 156 8.63 -14.77 8.69
CA GLY A 156 9.74 -15.56 8.17
C GLY A 156 10.26 -15.08 6.81
N GLY A 157 9.91 -13.88 6.38
CA GLY A 157 10.49 -13.23 5.22
C GLY A 157 11.87 -12.64 5.50
N ARG A 158 12.38 -11.88 4.53
CA ARG A 158 13.69 -11.22 4.59
C ARG A 158 13.53 -9.74 4.25
N VAL A 159 13.90 -8.90 5.22
CA VAL A 159 13.97 -7.46 5.01
C VAL A 159 15.07 -7.15 3.99
N LYS A 160 14.72 -6.34 2.99
CA LYS A 160 15.63 -5.79 1.98
C LYS A 160 15.47 -4.28 1.97
N LEU A 161 16.38 -3.58 2.63
CA LEU A 161 16.38 -2.11 2.63
C LEU A 161 16.82 -1.59 1.26
N HIS A 162 16.01 -0.70 0.70
CA HIS A 162 16.29 -0.02 -0.56
C HIS A 162 16.88 1.37 -0.33
N SER A 163 17.43 1.98 -1.38
CA SER A 163 17.95 3.36 -1.33
C SER A 163 16.85 4.35 -0.97
N ILE A 164 17.21 5.37 -0.21
CA ILE A 164 16.35 6.53 0.09
C ILE A 164 16.84 7.69 -0.77
N VAL A 165 15.93 8.34 -1.49
CA VAL A 165 16.28 9.47 -2.37
C VAL A 165 16.46 10.72 -1.52
N ALA A 166 17.45 11.55 -1.85
CA ALA A 166 17.63 12.84 -1.19
C ALA A 166 16.41 13.74 -1.43
N PRO A 167 15.72 14.20 -0.38
CA PRO A 167 14.54 15.05 -0.51
C PRO A 167 14.94 16.48 -0.88
N PRO A 168 13.99 17.29 -1.39
CA PRO A 168 14.18 18.73 -1.49
C PRO A 168 14.51 19.35 -0.12
N THR A 169 15.30 20.42 -0.11
CA THR A 169 15.71 21.11 1.13
C THR A 169 15.10 22.50 1.29
N GLU A 170 14.52 23.05 0.22
CA GLU A 170 13.87 24.36 0.20
C GLU A 170 12.36 24.17 0.01
N PHE A 171 11.59 24.86 0.84
CA PHE A 171 10.12 24.79 0.86
C PHE A 171 9.49 26.18 0.89
N ASP A 172 10.23 27.21 0.47
CA ASP A 172 9.69 28.55 0.31
C ASP A 172 8.68 28.57 -0.83
N HIS A 173 7.59 29.31 -0.64
CA HIS A 173 6.55 29.39 -1.66
C HIS A 173 5.89 30.76 -1.71
N VAL A 174 6.12 31.51 -2.80
CA VAL A 174 5.66 32.90 -2.96
C VAL A 174 4.14 33.05 -2.80
N GLU A 175 3.36 32.20 -3.47
CA GLU A 175 1.89 32.33 -3.48
C GLU A 175 1.20 31.79 -2.22
N LYS A 176 1.63 30.64 -1.70
CA LYS A 176 0.99 29.97 -0.56
C LYS A 176 1.59 30.37 0.79
N GLY A 177 2.86 30.77 0.80
CA GLY A 177 3.67 30.80 2.01
C GLY A 177 4.11 29.39 2.41
N ASP A 178 5.27 29.31 3.07
CA ASP A 178 6.00 28.08 3.32
C ASP A 178 5.19 27.08 4.16
N ALA A 179 4.51 27.58 5.20
CA ALA A 179 3.73 26.74 6.11
C ALA A 179 2.55 26.04 5.41
N LEU A 180 1.78 26.80 4.62
CA LEU A 180 0.65 26.22 3.88
C LEU A 180 1.14 25.26 2.80
N TYR A 181 2.21 25.62 2.09
CA TYR A 181 2.82 24.75 1.08
C TYR A 181 3.29 23.43 1.69
N ALA A 182 4.01 23.47 2.81
CA ALA A 182 4.50 22.28 3.49
C ALA A 182 3.36 21.37 4.00
N MET A 183 2.29 21.95 4.57
CA MET A 183 1.14 21.16 5.02
C MET A 183 0.35 20.55 3.86
N GLU A 184 0.25 21.23 2.71
CA GLU A 184 -0.34 20.65 1.50
C GLU A 184 0.53 19.53 0.91
N LEU A 185 1.85 19.69 0.98
CA LEU A 185 2.81 18.64 0.60
C LEU A 185 2.66 17.42 1.51
N ALA A 186 2.65 17.62 2.84
CA ALA A 186 2.42 16.57 3.83
C ALA A 186 1.10 15.83 3.57
N LEU A 187 -0.01 16.57 3.36
CA LEU A 187 -1.29 15.96 3.03
C LEU A 187 -1.24 15.11 1.74
N SER A 188 -0.45 15.55 0.76
CA SER A 188 -0.29 14.81 -0.48
C SER A 188 0.56 13.54 -0.29
N LEU A 189 1.58 13.61 0.56
CA LEU A 189 2.40 12.44 0.96
C LEU A 189 1.55 11.42 1.71
N GLU A 190 0.77 11.84 2.71
CA GLU A 190 -0.10 10.90 3.45
C GLU A 190 -1.13 10.20 2.57
N LYS A 191 -1.68 10.91 1.58
CA LYS A 191 -2.60 10.30 0.61
C LYS A 191 -1.89 9.31 -0.31
N LEU A 192 -0.66 9.62 -0.71
CA LEU A 192 0.15 8.72 -1.52
C LEU A 192 0.55 7.46 -0.72
N THR A 193 0.98 7.61 0.54
CA THR A 193 1.26 6.49 1.44
C THR A 193 0.04 5.61 1.62
N ASN A 194 -1.14 6.21 1.81
CA ASN A 194 -2.39 5.45 1.87
C ASN A 194 -2.68 4.66 0.58
N GLU A 195 -2.46 5.25 -0.60
CA GLU A 195 -2.59 4.53 -1.87
C GLU A 195 -1.61 3.34 -1.94
N LYS A 196 -0.39 3.50 -1.43
CA LYS A 196 0.60 2.41 -1.35
C LYS A 196 0.18 1.32 -0.38
N LEU A 197 -0.36 1.67 0.79
CA LEU A 197 -0.92 0.71 1.76
C LEU A 197 -2.11 -0.06 1.17
N LEU A 198 -3.01 0.60 0.44
CA LEU A 198 -4.14 -0.05 -0.24
C LEU A 198 -3.66 -1.03 -1.34
N ASN A 199 -2.58 -0.68 -2.05
CA ASN A 199 -1.98 -1.60 -3.01
C ASN A 199 -1.32 -2.80 -2.33
N LEU A 200 -0.63 -2.59 -1.20
CA LEU A 200 -0.08 -3.68 -0.38
C LEU A 200 -1.19 -4.60 0.16
N HIS A 201 -2.29 -4.03 0.64
CA HIS A 201 -3.47 -4.76 1.08
C HIS A 201 -4.06 -5.62 -0.05
N LYS A 202 -4.21 -5.03 -1.24
CA LYS A 202 -4.66 -5.77 -2.42
C LYS A 202 -3.74 -6.96 -2.76
N VAL A 203 -2.43 -6.78 -2.71
CA VAL A 203 -1.47 -7.88 -2.94
C VAL A 203 -1.65 -9.01 -1.92
N ALA A 204 -1.90 -8.67 -0.65
CA ALA A 204 -2.18 -9.64 0.39
C ALA A 204 -3.49 -10.42 0.12
N ASP A 205 -4.55 -9.72 -0.28
CA ASP A 205 -5.85 -10.31 -0.62
C ASP A 205 -5.76 -11.23 -1.84
N GLU A 206 -5.09 -10.79 -2.92
CA GLU A 206 -4.87 -11.60 -4.14
C GLU A 206 -4.06 -12.88 -3.84
N ASN A 207 -3.18 -12.84 -2.83
CA ASN A 207 -2.42 -14.00 -2.35
C ASN A 207 -3.14 -14.81 -1.26
N ASN A 208 -4.38 -14.46 -0.90
CA ASN A 208 -5.18 -15.09 0.16
C ASN A 208 -4.47 -15.10 1.53
N ASP A 209 -3.66 -14.07 1.82
CA ASP A 209 -2.97 -13.91 3.10
C ASP A 209 -3.82 -13.11 4.08
N ALA A 210 -4.79 -13.80 4.69
CA ALA A 210 -5.75 -13.19 5.61
C ALA A 210 -5.10 -12.53 6.84
N GLN A 211 -3.92 -13.00 7.27
CA GLN A 211 -3.25 -12.42 8.42
C GLN A 211 -2.50 -11.14 8.05
N LEU A 212 -1.95 -11.08 6.83
CA LEU A 212 -1.36 -9.84 6.33
C LEU A 212 -2.42 -8.77 6.05
N THR A 213 -3.58 -9.12 5.49
CA THR A 213 -4.68 -8.15 5.31
C THR A 213 -5.12 -7.55 6.64
N ASP A 214 -5.34 -8.40 7.67
CA ASP A 214 -5.72 -7.97 9.01
C ASP A 214 -4.66 -7.06 9.66
N PHE A 215 -3.38 -7.41 9.52
CA PHE A 215 -2.27 -6.58 10.02
C PHE A 215 -2.25 -5.19 9.37
N ILE A 216 -2.42 -5.10 8.04
CA ILE A 216 -2.44 -3.82 7.33
C ILE A 216 -3.65 -2.97 7.75
N GLU A 217 -4.81 -3.61 7.88
CA GLU A 217 -6.05 -2.93 8.30
C GLU A 217 -5.96 -2.36 9.71
N SER A 218 -5.49 -3.18 10.66
CA SER A 218 -5.45 -2.84 12.09
C SER A 218 -4.35 -1.85 12.44
N GLU A 219 -3.14 -2.02 11.87
CA GLU A 219 -1.96 -1.27 12.28
C GLU A 219 -1.65 -0.04 11.41
N PHE A 220 -2.26 0.09 10.23
CA PHE A 220 -1.93 1.17 9.28
C PHE A 220 -3.15 1.88 8.70
N LEU A 221 -4.12 1.18 8.11
CA LEU A 221 -5.20 1.85 7.36
C LEU A 221 -6.09 2.75 8.24
N ALA A 222 -6.35 2.35 9.49
CA ALA A 222 -7.09 3.17 10.44
C ALA A 222 -6.30 4.45 10.81
N GLU A 223 -5.03 4.28 11.20
CA GLU A 223 -4.13 5.39 11.56
C GLU A 223 -3.96 6.38 10.39
N GLN A 224 -3.84 5.85 9.16
CA GLN A 224 -3.65 6.65 7.95
C GLN A 224 -4.85 7.57 7.66
N VAL A 225 -6.07 7.09 7.88
CA VAL A 225 -7.29 7.91 7.70
C VAL A 225 -7.33 9.06 8.72
N GLU A 226 -6.93 8.79 9.97
CA GLU A 226 -6.84 9.81 11.02
C GLU A 226 -5.76 10.85 10.71
N ALA A 227 -4.57 10.42 10.25
CA ALA A 227 -3.48 11.28 9.84
C ALA A 227 -3.89 12.22 8.69
N ILE A 228 -4.50 11.67 7.63
CA ILE A 228 -5.01 12.47 6.49
C ILE A 228 -6.03 13.51 6.96
N LYS A 229 -6.95 13.13 7.85
CA LYS A 229 -7.95 14.06 8.39
C LYS A 229 -7.29 15.17 9.21
N LYS A 230 -6.35 14.83 10.08
CA LYS A 230 -5.61 15.78 10.93
C LYS A 230 -4.85 16.82 10.09
N ILE A 231 -4.12 16.38 9.07
CA ILE A 231 -3.37 17.32 8.21
C ILE A 231 -4.33 18.14 7.34
N ALA A 232 -5.44 17.58 6.85
CA ALA A 232 -6.46 18.34 6.13
C ALA A 232 -7.08 19.47 6.98
N ASP A 233 -7.25 19.25 8.27
CA ASP A 233 -7.69 20.29 9.21
C ASP A 233 -6.65 21.40 9.35
N TYR A 234 -5.35 21.05 9.43
CA TYR A 234 -4.28 22.06 9.45
C TYR A 234 -4.23 22.88 8.16
N VAL A 235 -4.36 22.24 7.00
CA VAL A 235 -4.43 22.94 5.71
C VAL A 235 -5.61 23.92 5.70
N THR A 236 -6.78 23.50 6.18
CA THR A 236 -7.97 24.35 6.25
C THR A 236 -7.75 25.54 7.19
N GLN A 237 -7.20 25.30 8.38
CA GLN A 237 -6.90 26.36 9.35
C GLN A 237 -5.89 27.37 8.78
N LEU A 238 -4.82 26.91 8.13
CA LEU A 238 -3.82 27.78 7.52
C LEU A 238 -4.41 28.63 6.38
N ARG A 239 -5.33 28.07 5.58
CA ARG A 239 -6.05 28.84 4.55
C ARG A 239 -6.95 29.92 5.14
N MET A 240 -7.63 29.64 6.27
CA MET A 240 -8.52 30.60 6.93
C MET A 240 -7.76 31.78 7.55
N VAL A 241 -6.57 31.52 8.08
CA VAL A 241 -5.81 32.51 8.86
C VAL A 241 -5.01 33.48 7.98
N GLY A 242 -4.82 33.16 6.70
CA GLY A 242 -4.20 34.04 5.70
C GLY A 242 -2.72 34.36 5.98
N LYS A 243 -2.08 35.12 5.09
CA LYS A 243 -0.67 35.52 5.26
C LYS A 243 -0.54 36.63 6.32
N GLY A 244 0.38 36.47 7.28
CA GLY A 244 0.76 37.52 8.25
C GLY A 244 0.60 37.12 9.71
N HIS A 245 0.05 38.03 10.54
CA HIS A 245 0.00 37.93 12.01
C HIS A 245 -0.69 36.67 12.54
N GLY A 246 -1.61 36.08 11.78
CA GLY A 246 -2.30 34.86 12.16
C GLY A 246 -1.43 33.59 12.10
N MET A 247 -0.45 33.51 11.18
CA MET A 247 0.45 32.35 11.10
C MET A 247 1.37 32.23 12.33
N LYS A 248 1.82 33.38 12.87
CA LYS A 248 2.59 33.42 14.14
C LYS A 248 1.75 33.00 15.35
N GLN A 249 0.44 33.21 15.31
CA GLN A 249 -0.45 32.76 16.39
C GLN A 249 -0.75 31.26 16.31
N ILE A 250 -0.90 30.66 15.12
CA ILE A 250 -1.03 29.20 14.99
C ILE A 250 0.22 28.48 15.51
N SER A 251 1.42 29.00 15.18
CA SER A 251 2.68 28.40 15.66
C SER A 251 2.88 28.50 17.16
N HIS A 252 2.24 29.47 17.83
CA HIS A 252 2.41 29.75 19.25
C HIS A 252 1.25 29.24 20.13
N PHE A 253 0.03 29.11 19.59
CA PHE A 253 -1.17 28.86 20.40
C PHE A 253 -2.03 27.67 19.96
N GLN A 254 -1.97 27.19 18.71
CA GLN A 254 -2.87 26.12 18.25
C GLN A 254 -2.21 24.74 18.12
N LEU A 255 -0.90 24.66 17.81
CA LEU A 255 -0.19 23.37 17.83
C LEU A 255 0.13 22.87 19.24
N PHE A 256 0.20 23.77 20.23
CA PHE A 256 0.45 23.41 21.63
C PHE A 256 -0.73 22.66 22.27
N ALA A 257 -1.97 22.93 21.81
CA ALA A 257 -3.18 22.32 22.36
C ALA A 257 -3.55 20.98 21.67
N ILE A 258 -3.14 20.75 20.42
CA ILE A 258 -3.54 19.55 19.66
C ILE A 258 -2.59 18.36 19.90
N VAL A 259 -1.34 18.58 20.33
CA VAL A 259 -0.40 17.50 20.67
C VAL A 259 -0.68 16.86 22.05
N PHE A 260 -1.47 17.50 22.92
CA PHE A 260 -1.72 17.01 24.28
C PHE A 260 -2.96 16.12 24.47
N SER A 261 -3.74 15.81 23.42
CA SER A 261 -5.01 15.10 23.62
C SER A 261 -4.98 13.58 23.49
N PHE A 262 -3.90 12.94 23.04
CA PHE A 262 -3.86 11.46 23.00
C PHE A 262 -2.47 10.92 23.31
N GLN A 263 -2.10 11.02 24.59
CA GLN A 263 -1.19 10.04 25.18
C GLN A 263 -2.06 8.82 25.48
N THR A 264 -1.94 7.76 24.67
CA THR A 264 -2.55 6.47 24.98
C THR A 264 -2.07 6.00 26.36
N PRO A 265 -2.96 5.41 27.19
CA PRO A 265 -2.56 4.90 28.49
C PRO A 265 -1.60 3.72 28.28
N ARG A 266 -0.37 3.87 28.79
CA ARG A 266 0.50 2.72 29.08
C ARG A 266 -0.26 1.81 30.05
N ILE A 267 -0.77 0.69 29.54
CA ILE A 267 -1.12 -0.46 30.37
C ILE A 267 0.20 -1.00 30.92
N LEU A 268 0.52 -0.60 32.14
CA LEU A 268 1.60 -1.18 32.92
C LEU A 268 1.13 -2.58 33.35
N ILE A 269 1.62 -3.62 32.67
CA ILE A 269 1.66 -4.96 33.25
C ILE A 269 2.85 -4.99 34.21
N SER A 270 2.56 -4.98 35.51
CA SER A 270 3.38 -5.60 36.55
C SER A 270 2.41 -6.50 37.32
N GLY A 271 2.47 -7.82 37.26
CA GLY A 271 3.66 -8.62 37.53
C GLY A 271 3.58 -9.12 38.97
N LEU A 272 2.71 -10.09 39.22
CA LEU A 272 2.80 -11.22 40.16
C LEU A 272 1.80 -12.29 39.71
#